data_AF-A0A7Z8VSV9-F1
#
_entry.id   AF-A0A7Z8VSV9-F1
#
_cell.length_a   1.000
_cell.length_b   1.000
_cell.length_c   1.000
_cell.angle_alpha   90.00
_cell.angle_beta   90.00
_cell.angle_gamma   90.00
#
_symmetry.space_group_name_H-M   'P 1'
#
loop_
_entity.id
_entity.type
_entity.pdbx_description
1 polymer ?
#
loop_
_entity_poly.entity_id
_entity_poly.type
_entity_poly.pdbx_seq_one_letter_code
_entity_poly.pdbx_strand_id
1 'polypeptide(L)'
;MIDLSSMLEDFEDGQDVLVKLRNNDEYLLYDFEMVDESIYDCDDVVMATISSVIKSDFCYKNGTKIELSINDIVELKDPCNEFQYFSG
;
A
#
# COMPACT_ATOMS: atom_id res chain seq x y z
N MET A 1 -7.93 -17.28 6.61
CA MET A 1 -8.10 -15.83 6.45
C MET A 1 -6.73 -15.36 6.01
N ILE A 2 -6.60 -14.78 4.81
CA ILE A 2 -5.31 -14.32 4.29
C ILE A 2 -4.91 -13.10 5.13
N ASP A 3 -3.68 -13.08 5.63
CA ASP A 3 -3.16 -11.93 6.37
C ASP A 3 -2.84 -10.79 5.38
N LEU A 4 -3.10 -9.55 5.78
CA LEU A 4 -2.95 -8.39 4.90
C LEU A 4 -1.50 -8.19 4.47
N SER A 5 -0.56 -8.50 5.37
CA SER A 5 0.89 -8.54 5.11
C SER A 5 1.25 -9.51 3.97
N SER A 6 0.80 -10.76 4.06
CA SER A 6 1.04 -11.78 3.02
C SER A 6 0.42 -11.38 1.68
N MET A 7 -0.75 -10.74 1.69
CA MET A 7 -1.38 -10.28 0.46
C MET A 7 -0.61 -9.16 -0.23
N LEU A 8 0.00 -8.26 0.55
CA LEU A 8 0.82 -7.17 0.01
C LEU A 8 2.09 -7.71 -0.66
N GLU A 9 2.73 -8.74 -0.08
CA GLU A 9 3.90 -9.40 -0.66
C GLU A 9 3.60 -10.25 -1.91
N ASP A 10 2.36 -10.72 -2.06
CA ASP A 10 1.93 -11.56 -3.18
C ASP A 10 1.61 -10.76 -4.47
N PHE A 11 1.57 -9.42 -4.41
CA PHE A 11 1.37 -8.60 -5.61
C PHE A 11 2.58 -8.71 -6.56
N GLU A 12 2.31 -8.75 -7.87
CA GLU A 12 3.38 -8.85 -8.86
C GLU A 12 4.23 -7.56 -8.86
N ASP A 13 5.54 -7.69 -9.08
CA ASP A 13 6.45 -6.53 -9.23
C ASP A 13 5.90 -5.57 -10.30
N GLY A 14 5.80 -4.28 -9.94
CA GLY A 14 5.24 -3.25 -10.80
C GLY A 14 3.71 -3.26 -10.95
N GLN A 15 2.98 -4.14 -10.24
CA GLN A 15 1.52 -4.12 -10.24
C GLN A 15 0.99 -2.91 -9.45
N ASP A 16 0.28 -2.03 -10.13
CA ASP A 16 -0.41 -0.92 -9.50
C ASP A 16 -1.63 -1.42 -8.70
N VAL A 17 -1.70 -1.00 -7.44
CA VAL A 17 -2.80 -1.26 -6.51
C VAL A 17 -3.33 0.08 -6.00
N LEU A 18 -4.64 0.27 -6.06
CA LEU A 18 -5.30 1.40 -5.43
C LEU A 18 -5.40 1.14 -3.92
N VAL A 19 -4.71 1.97 -3.15
CA VAL A 19 -4.63 1.89 -1.70
C VAL A 19 -5.33 3.09 -1.08
N LYS A 20 -6.29 2.82 -0.21
CA LYS A 20 -6.95 3.84 0.61
C LYS A 20 -6.53 3.70 2.06
N LEU A 21 -6.15 4.82 2.66
CA LEU A 21 -5.74 4.91 4.05
C LEU A 21 -6.85 5.49 4.94
N ARG A 22 -6.76 5.24 6.25
CA ARG A 22 -7.71 5.71 7.27
C ARG A 22 -7.84 7.23 7.33
N ASN A 23 -6.78 7.96 6.97
CA ASN A 23 -6.79 9.42 6.88
C ASN A 23 -7.48 9.96 5.62
N ASN A 24 -8.10 9.09 4.80
CA ASN A 24 -8.79 9.41 3.55
C ASN A 24 -7.86 9.75 2.37
N ASP A 25 -6.57 9.46 2.51
CA ASP A 25 -5.64 9.49 1.40
C ASP A 25 -5.84 8.26 0.50
N GLU A 26 -5.62 8.47 -0.80
CA GLU A 26 -5.74 7.48 -1.85
C GLU A 26 -4.54 7.58 -2.80
N TYR A 27 -3.87 6.45 -3.00
CA TYR A 27 -2.65 6.34 -3.81
C TYR A 27 -2.75 5.14 -4.76
N LEU A 28 -2.10 5.24 -5.91
CA LEU A 28 -1.70 4.06 -6.67
C LEU A 28 -0.29 3.70 -6.25
N LEU A 29 -0.13 2.51 -5.67
CA LEU A 29 1.12 2.01 -5.13
C LEU A 29 1.52 0.70 -5.81
N TYR A 30 2.82 0.46 -5.93
CA TYR A 30 3.41 -0.75 -6.47
C TYR A 30 4.72 -1.07 -5.75
N ASP A 31 5.31 -2.24 -6.00
CA ASP A 31 6.54 -2.73 -5.36
C ASP A 31 6.45 -2.70 -3.82
N PHE A 32 5.53 -3.51 -3.28
CA PHE A 32 5.34 -3.61 -1.83
C PHE A 32 6.42 -4.50 -1.20
N GLU A 33 7.08 -3.99 -0.16
CA GLU A 33 8.12 -4.68 0.59
C GLU A 33 7.84 -4.55 2.09
N MET A 34 7.68 -5.68 2.79
CA MET A 34 7.58 -5.65 4.25
C MET A 34 8.91 -5.18 4.84
N VAL A 35 8.83 -4.26 5.81
CA VAL A 35 10.02 -3.74 6.47
C VAL A 35 10.50 -4.77 7.51
N ASP A 36 11.80 -5.06 7.51
CA ASP A 36 12.40 -6.05 8.40
C ASP A 36 12.29 -5.63 9.88
N GLU A 37 11.64 -6.49 10.68
CA GLU A 37 11.46 -6.37 12.13
C GLU A 37 12.79 -6.22 12.91
N SER A 38 13.91 -6.61 12.33
CA SER A 38 15.23 -6.45 12.96
C SER A 38 15.71 -5.00 12.98
N ILE A 39 15.13 -4.14 12.15
CA ILE A 39 15.48 -2.70 12.04
C ILE A 39 14.47 -1.84 12.79
N TYR A 40 13.19 -2.19 12.67
CA TYR A 40 12.09 -1.52 13.36
C TYR A 40 11.40 -2.59 14.19
N ASP A 41 11.31 -2.41 15.50
CA ASP A 41 10.66 -3.33 16.45
C ASP A 41 9.12 -3.38 16.23
N CYS A 42 8.69 -3.51 14.97
CA CYS A 42 7.33 -3.49 14.46
C CYS A 42 7.21 -4.36 13.20
N ASP A 43 6.17 -5.18 13.15
CA ASP A 43 5.81 -6.11 12.07
C ASP A 43 4.75 -5.53 11.12
N ASP A 44 4.31 -4.29 11.38
CA ASP A 44 3.13 -3.69 10.75
C ASP A 44 3.44 -2.59 9.75
N VAL A 45 4.69 -2.47 9.29
CA VAL A 45 5.12 -1.44 8.33
C VAL A 45 5.46 -2.07 6.99
N VAL A 46 4.87 -1.50 5.94
CA VAL A 46 5.17 -1.85 4.55
C VAL A 46 5.73 -0.62 3.83
N MET A 47 6.73 -0.85 3.00
CA MET A 47 7.25 0.13 2.05
C MET A 47 6.59 -0.10 0.70
N ALA A 48 6.22 0.98 0.01
CA ALA A 48 5.68 0.90 -1.35
C ALA A 48 6.11 2.11 -2.17
N THR A 49 6.04 2.00 -3.49
CA THR A 49 6.39 3.07 -4.41
C THR A 49 5.13 3.74 -4.97
N ILE A 50 5.10 5.07 -4.95
CA ILE A 50 4.00 5.86 -5.51
C ILE A 50 4.06 5.83 -7.03
N SER A 51 3.08 5.19 -7.66
CA SER A 51 2.79 5.37 -9.09
C SER A 51 2.06 6.68 -9.34
N SER A 52 1.04 6.98 -8.54
CA SER A 52 0.25 8.22 -8.63
C SER A 52 -0.42 8.59 -7.32
N VAL A 53 -0.61 9.89 -7.09
CA VAL A 53 -1.41 10.41 -5.96
C VAL A 53 -2.82 10.70 -6.46
N ILE A 54 -3.82 9.96 -5.96
CA ILE A 54 -5.23 10.17 -6.31
C ILE A 54 -5.82 11.26 -5.42
N LYS A 55 -5.54 11.18 -4.13
CA LYS A 55 -6.01 12.12 -3.12
C LYS A 55 -5.07 12.12 -1.92
N SER A 56 -4.51 13.28 -1.60
CA SER A 56 -3.72 13.48 -0.39
C SER A 56 -3.55 14.98 -0.14
N ASP A 57 -3.33 15.36 1.11
CA ASP A 57 -2.86 16.71 1.46
C ASP A 57 -1.38 16.91 1.07
N PHE A 58 -0.65 15.84 0.78
CA PHE A 58 0.75 15.85 0.40
C PHE A 58 0.96 15.62 -1.10
N CYS A 59 1.87 16.40 -1.69
CA CYS A 59 2.26 16.27 -3.08
C CYS A 59 3.53 15.42 -3.20
N TYR A 60 3.37 14.12 -3.40
CA TYR A 60 4.48 13.23 -3.72
C TYR A 60 4.78 13.21 -5.22
N LYS A 61 6.04 12.92 -5.56
CA LYS A 61 6.42 12.65 -6.95
C LYS A 61 6.23 11.17 -7.26
N ASN A 62 5.89 10.86 -8.50
CA ASN A 62 5.87 9.48 -8.98
C ASN A 62 7.27 8.85 -8.82
N GLY A 63 7.32 7.61 -8.38
CA GLY A 63 8.53 6.88 -8.00
C GLY A 63 9.03 7.16 -6.58
N THR A 64 8.31 7.95 -5.78
CA THR A 64 8.67 8.16 -4.37
C THR A 64 8.35 6.89 -3.57
N LYS A 65 9.34 6.34 -2.86
CA LYS A 65 9.11 5.30 -1.85
C LYS A 65 8.53 5.91 -0.59
N ILE A 66 7.46 5.31 -0.08
CA ILE A 66 6.81 5.69 1.16
C ILE A 66 6.72 4.49 2.09
N GLU A 67 6.71 4.78 3.38
CA GLU A 67 6.45 3.81 4.45
C GLU A 67 5.05 4.07 4.98
N LEU A 68 4.27 3.01 5.16
CA LEU A 68 2.92 3.09 5.70
C LEU A 68 2.64 1.92 6.64
N SER A 69 1.86 2.19 7.68
CA SER A 69 1.37 1.14 8.56
C SER A 69 0.27 0.37 7.86
N ILE A 70 0.38 -0.96 7.85
CA ILE A 70 -0.62 -1.90 7.34
C ILE A 70 -1.95 -1.70 8.07
N ASN A 71 -1.89 -1.33 9.36
CA ASN A 71 -3.06 -1.06 10.19
C ASN A 71 -3.86 0.19 9.76
N ASP A 72 -3.27 1.06 8.95
CA ASP A 72 -3.94 2.24 8.41
C ASP A 72 -4.58 2.00 7.03
N ILE A 73 -4.31 0.86 6.39
CA ILE A 73 -4.96 0.48 5.14
C ILE A 73 -6.41 0.09 5.43
N VAL A 74 -7.34 0.75 4.75
CA VAL A 74 -8.79 0.45 4.85
C VAL A 74 -9.32 -0.22 3.59
N GLU A 75 -8.64 -0.06 2.45
CA GLU A 75 -9.08 -0.65 1.19
C GLU A 75 -7.89 -0.90 0.25
N LEU A 76 -7.93 -2.05 -0.44
CA LEU A 76 -7.03 -2.38 -1.55
C LEU A 76 -7.86 -2.83 -2.76
N LYS A 77 -7.62 -2.23 -3.92
CA LYS A 77 -8.38 -2.48 -5.15
C LYS A 77 -7.50 -2.52 -6.40
N ASP A 78 -7.94 -3.27 -7.39
CA ASP A 78 -7.42 -3.22 -8.74
C ASP A 78 -7.87 -1.90 -9.41
N PRO A 79 -6.94 -1.07 -9.90
CA PRO A 79 -7.27 0.21 -10.50
C PRO A 79 -7.95 0.10 -11.88
N CYS A 80 -7.84 -1.05 -12.56
CA CYS A 80 -8.34 -1.26 -13.92
C CYS A 80 -9.75 -1.89 -13.98
N ASN A 81 -10.11 -2.73 -13.01
CA ASN A 81 -11.34 -3.53 -13.08
C ASN A 81 -12.23 -3.45 -11.82
N GLU A 82 -11.93 -2.55 -10.90
CA GLU A 82 -12.64 -2.34 -9.63
C GLU A 82 -12.70 -3.58 -8.72
N PHE A 83 -11.92 -4.63 -9.01
CA PHE A 83 -11.83 -5.79 -8.13
C PHE A 83 -11.26 -5.40 -6.78
N GLN A 84 -11.96 -5.78 -5.71
CA GLN A 84 -11.57 -5.42 -4.35
C GLN A 84 -10.83 -6.58 -3.69
N TYR A 85 -9.53 -6.37 -3.44
CA TYR A 85 -8.67 -7.33 -2.73
C TYR A 85 -8.98 -7.33 -1.23
N PHE A 86 -9.18 -6.14 -0.64
CA PHE A 86 -9.39 -5.96 0.79
C PHE A 86 -10.35 -4.81 1.13
N SER A 87 -11.09 -4.97 2.22
CA SER A 87 -11.92 -3.95 2.88
C SER A 87 -11.85 -4.16 4.39
N GLY A 88 -11.45 -3.12 5.13
CA GLY A 88 -11.34 -3.09 6.59
C GLY A 88 -12.39 -2.24 7.28
#